data_AF-A0A0U5GBK4-F1
#
_entry.id   AF-A0A0U5GBK4-F1
#
_cell.length_a   1.000
_cell.length_b   1.000
_cell.length_c   1.000
_cell.angle_alpha   90.00
_cell.angle_beta   90.00
_cell.angle_gamma   90.00
#
_symmetry.space_group_name_H-M   'P 1'
#
loop_
_entity.id
_entity.type
_entity.pdbx_description
1 polymer ?
#
loop_
_entity_poly.entity_id
_entity_poly.type
_entity_poly.pdbx_seq_one_letter_code
_entity_poly.pdbx_strand_id
1 'polypeptide(L)'
;MPSQLALPHLLTPYVVSPPQSTLTLVSSILGATGNWLVLRFLYAALGNSPASHPGYGGPEVETRKSRRVVLVSFLRGWEFWRSEAKRLGLDLARLTEKRQFAFVDGLSELFSAPSTSSQPAPTPQLYPGPGIAPRTTLPIRSQPAPARSRQPVPASTGSDGASPRAVRQSGPMKRLHFAGSGLAALDTIEKEITMVISELKASGLEEDEDDSEILLVIDQPDFLLAATGPSKGIGATEMGEWIMGLQQAASATIATISADSPLIHNASTFVHQATTPLETAHAAFAVGMAHRASMIMQLRNLETGAARDVSGVLRVSKGGAWGQKESASGAESWEEKEVLYFVQRDGGANVFGRGE
;
A
#
# COMPACT_ATOMS: atom_id res chain seq x y z
N MET A 1 2.05 -23.86 22.88
CA MET A 1 1.05 -23.37 21.91
C MET A 1 1.41 -23.97 20.58
N PRO A 2 0.54 -24.74 19.91
CA PRO A 2 0.86 -25.27 18.58
C PRO A 2 1.14 -24.09 17.65
N SER A 3 2.29 -24.13 16.97
CA SER A 3 2.73 -23.13 16.01
C SER A 3 1.70 -23.03 14.88
N GLN A 4 0.96 -21.94 14.83
CA GLN A 4 -0.01 -21.70 13.76
C GLN A 4 0.70 -21.68 12.40
N LEU A 5 0.09 -22.29 11.40
CA LEU A 5 0.63 -22.33 10.05
C LEU A 5 0.65 -20.92 9.46
N ALA A 6 1.83 -20.47 9.02
CA ALA A 6 1.99 -19.16 8.40
C ALA A 6 1.23 -19.01 7.07
N LEU A 7 0.84 -20.13 6.45
CA LEU A 7 -0.03 -20.18 5.27
C LEU A 7 -1.18 -21.19 5.51
N PRO A 8 -2.42 -20.74 5.69
CA PRO A 8 -3.58 -21.63 5.82
C PRO A 8 -3.74 -22.52 4.59
N HIS A 9 -3.95 -23.84 4.77
CA HIS A 9 -4.01 -24.81 3.66
C HIS A 9 -5.07 -24.47 2.60
N LEU A 10 -6.21 -23.93 3.03
CA LEU A 10 -7.27 -23.51 2.12
C LEU A 10 -6.89 -22.31 1.23
N LEU A 11 -5.83 -21.57 1.57
CA LEU A 11 -5.31 -20.46 0.78
C LEU A 11 -4.15 -20.83 -0.12
N THR A 12 -3.45 -21.92 0.17
CA THR A 12 -2.29 -22.38 -0.58
C THR A 12 -2.47 -22.33 -2.11
N PRO A 13 -3.55 -22.89 -2.71
CA PRO A 13 -3.69 -22.89 -4.17
C PRO A 13 -3.84 -21.48 -4.79
N TYR A 14 -4.24 -20.48 -4.00
CA TYR A 14 -4.51 -19.13 -4.51
C TYR A 14 -3.35 -18.15 -4.29
N VAL A 15 -2.40 -18.47 -3.42
CA VAL A 15 -1.36 -17.54 -2.94
C VAL A 15 0.05 -17.96 -3.36
N VAL A 16 0.28 -19.27 -3.58
CA VAL A 16 1.62 -19.85 -3.81
C VAL A 16 2.24 -19.49 -5.14
N SER A 17 1.44 -19.37 -6.21
CA SER A 17 1.95 -18.97 -7.51
C SER A 17 0.89 -18.28 -8.37
N PRO A 18 0.79 -16.94 -8.34
CA PRO A 18 0.06 -16.22 -9.37
C PRO A 18 0.67 -16.54 -10.75
N PRO A 19 -0.14 -16.85 -11.77
CA PRO A 19 0.38 -17.10 -13.12
C PRO A 19 1.07 -15.87 -13.71
N GLN A 20 1.94 -16.07 -14.69
CA GLN A 20 2.68 -14.97 -15.31
C GLN A 20 1.78 -13.96 -16.03
N SER A 21 2.17 -12.70 -15.94
CA SER A 21 1.49 -11.51 -16.43
C SER A 21 0.00 -11.51 -16.06
N THR A 22 -0.29 -11.83 -14.79
CA THR A 22 -1.63 -11.76 -14.22
C THR A 22 -1.76 -10.65 -13.18
N LEU A 23 -3.02 -10.24 -12.99
CA LEU A 23 -3.45 -9.34 -11.95
C LEU A 23 -4.34 -10.11 -10.97
N THR A 24 -3.94 -10.15 -9.71
CA THR A 24 -4.82 -10.54 -8.61
C THR A 24 -5.31 -9.28 -7.90
N LEU A 25 -6.62 -9.11 -7.83
CA LEU A 25 -7.24 -7.98 -7.15
C LEU A 25 -7.75 -8.40 -5.78
N VAL A 26 -7.24 -7.78 -4.73
CA VAL A 26 -7.76 -7.93 -3.38
C VAL A 26 -8.67 -6.74 -3.10
N SER A 27 -9.96 -6.99 -2.91
CA SER A 27 -10.91 -5.96 -2.48
C SER A 27 -11.19 -6.10 -0.99
N SER A 28 -11.13 -5.00 -0.26
CA SER A 28 -11.34 -4.98 1.19
C SER A 28 -12.20 -3.80 1.63
N ILE A 29 -12.88 -3.94 2.76
CA ILE A 29 -13.66 -2.86 3.38
C ILE A 29 -13.03 -2.48 4.70
N LEU A 30 -13.42 -1.32 5.27
CA LEU A 30 -12.86 -0.83 6.53
C LEU A 30 -12.97 -1.85 7.68
N GLY A 31 -14.06 -2.62 7.72
CA GLY A 31 -14.29 -3.66 8.73
C GLY A 31 -13.54 -4.98 8.48
N ALA A 32 -12.98 -5.18 7.29
CA ALA A 32 -12.36 -6.43 6.83
C ALA A 32 -11.13 -6.13 5.97
N THR A 33 -10.04 -5.69 6.60
CA THR A 33 -8.83 -5.21 5.91
C THR A 33 -8.03 -6.33 5.22
N GLY A 34 -7.41 -6.04 4.08
CA GLY A 34 -6.61 -6.99 3.29
C GLY A 34 -5.15 -7.22 3.71
N ASN A 35 -4.64 -6.53 4.72
CA ASN A 35 -3.20 -6.58 5.07
C ASN A 35 -2.71 -7.99 5.40
N TRP A 36 -3.51 -8.74 6.16
CA TRP A 36 -3.16 -10.10 6.57
C TRP A 36 -2.97 -11.02 5.36
N LEU A 37 -3.74 -10.80 4.28
CA LEU A 37 -3.68 -11.58 3.05
C LEU A 37 -2.48 -11.17 2.20
N VAL A 38 -2.18 -9.87 2.13
CA VAL A 38 -0.92 -9.37 1.54
C VAL A 38 0.28 -10.04 2.20
N LEU A 39 0.30 -10.13 3.53
CA LEU A 39 1.37 -10.82 4.24
C LEU A 39 1.47 -12.31 3.88
N ARG A 40 0.37 -12.99 3.53
CA ARG A 40 0.41 -14.38 3.03
C ARG A 40 1.02 -14.46 1.64
N PHE A 41 0.75 -13.50 0.76
CA PHE A 41 1.45 -13.41 -0.53
C PHE A 41 2.95 -13.16 -0.35
N LEU A 42 3.33 -12.25 0.55
CA LEU A 42 4.74 -12.02 0.89
C LEU A 42 5.38 -13.30 1.45
N TYR A 43 4.70 -13.99 2.37
CA TYR A 43 5.17 -15.25 2.93
C TYR A 43 5.34 -16.33 1.87
N ALA A 44 4.36 -16.50 0.99
CA ALA A 44 4.41 -17.52 -0.03
C ALA A 44 5.50 -17.25 -1.07
N ALA A 45 5.75 -15.97 -1.41
CA ALA A 45 6.73 -15.57 -2.41
C ALA A 45 8.17 -15.54 -1.88
N LEU A 46 8.37 -15.02 -0.66
CA LEU A 46 9.71 -14.84 -0.05
C LEU A 46 10.10 -15.98 0.87
N GLY A 47 9.13 -16.79 1.29
CA GLY A 47 9.35 -17.96 2.12
C GLY A 47 9.98 -19.08 1.31
N ASN A 48 11.31 -19.09 1.22
CA ASN A 48 12.10 -20.26 0.86
C ASN A 48 13.18 -20.49 1.92
N SER A 49 13.04 -21.55 2.72
CA SER A 49 14.17 -22.29 3.25
C SER A 49 13.84 -23.78 3.27
N PRO A 50 14.65 -24.63 2.60
CA PRO A 50 14.52 -26.07 2.62
C PRO A 50 15.03 -26.57 3.98
N ALA A 51 14.14 -26.64 4.96
CA ALA A 51 14.36 -27.37 6.18
C ALA A 51 13.12 -28.23 6.44
N SER A 52 13.08 -29.37 5.76
CA SER A 52 12.61 -30.64 6.33
C SER A 52 11.39 -30.57 7.27
N HIS A 53 10.19 -30.75 6.72
CA HIS A 53 9.27 -31.70 7.34
C HIS A 53 9.44 -33.03 6.61
N PRO A 54 10.20 -34.01 7.14
CA PRO A 54 10.17 -35.36 6.60
C PRO A 54 8.83 -35.95 7.03
N GLY A 55 7.88 -36.07 6.11
CA GLY A 55 6.59 -36.63 6.48
C GLY A 55 5.59 -36.89 5.37
N TYR A 56 5.66 -36.22 4.23
CA TYR A 56 4.71 -36.47 3.14
C TYR A 56 5.42 -36.50 1.79
N GLY A 57 5.66 -37.72 1.30
CA GLY A 57 6.07 -37.97 -0.08
C GLY A 57 4.91 -37.65 -1.02
N GLY A 58 4.86 -36.40 -1.49
CA GLY A 58 4.14 -36.01 -2.70
C GLY A 58 5.10 -35.96 -3.89
N PRO A 59 4.60 -36.08 -5.13
CA PRO A 59 5.44 -36.12 -6.32
C PRO A 59 6.25 -34.82 -6.44
N GLU A 60 7.55 -35.01 -6.70
CA GLU A 60 8.56 -34.07 -7.20
C GLU A 60 8.07 -32.61 -7.35
N VAL A 61 8.23 -31.84 -6.27
CA VAL A 61 7.99 -30.39 -6.28
C VAL A 61 9.04 -29.76 -7.16
N GLU A 62 8.65 -29.32 -8.36
CA GLU A 62 9.44 -28.44 -9.22
C GLU A 62 10.17 -27.42 -8.35
N THR A 63 11.48 -27.34 -8.52
CA THR A 63 12.38 -26.42 -7.84
C THR A 63 11.76 -25.02 -7.85
N ARG A 64 11.17 -24.63 -6.71
CA ARG A 64 10.38 -23.40 -6.61
C ARG A 64 11.29 -22.21 -6.88
N LYS A 65 11.19 -21.63 -8.09
CA LYS A 65 11.99 -20.48 -8.52
C LYS A 65 11.96 -19.42 -7.43
N SER A 66 13.14 -18.94 -7.01
CA SER A 66 13.23 -17.91 -5.98
C SER A 66 12.58 -16.62 -6.50
N ARG A 67 11.46 -16.22 -5.90
CA ARG A 67 10.77 -14.99 -6.28
C ARG A 67 11.31 -13.80 -5.50
N ARG A 68 11.42 -12.68 -6.19
CA ARG A 68 11.70 -11.38 -5.57
C ARG A 68 10.41 -10.60 -5.47
N VAL A 69 10.29 -9.74 -4.47
CA VAL A 69 9.07 -8.97 -4.23
C VAL A 69 9.36 -7.49 -4.14
N VAL A 70 8.59 -6.69 -4.86
CA VAL A 70 8.50 -5.24 -4.67
C VAL A 70 7.15 -4.93 -4.05
N LEU A 71 7.16 -4.36 -2.84
CA LEU A 71 5.95 -3.89 -2.17
C LEU A 71 5.90 -2.35 -2.24
N VAL A 72 4.91 -1.83 -2.96
CA VAL A 72 4.57 -0.41 -3.00
C VAL A 72 3.36 -0.20 -2.09
N SER A 73 3.44 0.70 -1.11
CA SER A 73 2.29 0.97 -0.23
C SER A 73 1.99 2.46 -0.12
N PHE A 74 0.73 2.81 -0.37
CA PHE A 74 0.22 4.18 -0.32
C PHE A 74 -0.50 4.52 0.98
N LEU A 75 -0.79 3.52 1.83
CA LEU A 75 -1.49 3.75 3.10
C LEU A 75 -0.74 3.25 4.34
N ARG A 76 0.39 2.53 4.19
CA ARG A 76 1.15 2.01 5.33
C ARG A 76 2.65 2.15 5.14
N GLY A 77 3.32 2.60 6.19
CA GLY A 77 4.78 2.75 6.19
C GLY A 77 5.54 1.45 6.40
N TRP A 78 6.85 1.50 6.18
CA TRP A 78 7.79 0.38 6.34
C TRP A 78 7.69 -0.33 7.70
N GLU A 79 7.63 0.41 8.80
CA GLU A 79 7.61 -0.18 10.14
C GLU A 79 6.35 -1.03 10.41
N PHE A 80 5.23 -0.67 9.79
CA PHE A 80 4.03 -1.52 9.82
C PHE A 80 4.33 -2.86 9.14
N TRP A 81 4.71 -2.86 7.85
CA TRP A 81 4.94 -4.09 7.11
C TRP A 81 6.05 -4.95 7.72
N ARG A 82 7.14 -4.31 8.16
CA ARG A 82 8.26 -4.98 8.83
C ARG A 82 7.83 -5.69 10.12
N SER A 83 7.07 -5.01 10.98
CA SER A 83 6.63 -5.59 12.25
C SER A 83 5.62 -6.71 12.05
N GLU A 84 4.64 -6.52 11.17
CA GLU A 84 3.61 -7.52 10.86
C GLU A 84 4.21 -8.78 10.21
N ALA A 85 5.12 -8.61 9.24
CA ALA A 85 5.81 -9.72 8.59
C ALA A 85 6.73 -10.47 9.57
N LYS A 86 7.40 -9.76 10.49
CA LYS A 86 8.25 -10.38 11.51
C LYS A 86 7.46 -11.31 12.43
N ARG A 87 6.20 -10.98 12.76
CA ARG A 87 5.33 -11.89 13.54
C ARG A 87 4.99 -13.17 12.80
N LEU A 88 5.10 -13.18 11.47
CA LEU A 88 4.93 -14.35 10.62
C LEU A 88 6.24 -15.08 10.29
N GLY A 89 7.34 -14.72 10.95
CA GLY A 89 8.65 -15.31 10.70
C GLY A 89 9.37 -14.77 9.46
N LEU A 90 8.87 -13.71 8.83
CA LEU A 90 9.54 -13.02 7.72
C LEU A 90 10.33 -11.82 8.22
N ASP A 91 11.64 -11.87 8.10
CA ASP A 91 12.49 -10.70 8.34
C ASP A 91 12.69 -9.91 7.04
N LEU A 92 11.81 -8.93 6.79
CA LEU A 92 11.88 -8.09 5.59
C LEU A 92 13.19 -7.28 5.52
N ALA A 93 13.79 -6.90 6.65
CA ALA A 93 15.05 -6.17 6.64
C ALA A 93 16.18 -7.06 6.12
N ARG A 94 16.27 -8.29 6.63
CA ARG A 94 17.23 -9.29 6.13
C ARG A 94 16.98 -9.65 4.67
N LEU A 95 15.72 -9.74 4.24
CA LEU A 95 15.37 -10.01 2.83
C LEU A 95 15.72 -8.84 1.90
N THR A 96 15.71 -7.60 2.43
CA THR A 96 16.19 -6.41 1.71
C THR A 96 17.70 -6.45 1.53
N GLU A 97 18.45 -6.79 2.59
CA GLU A 97 19.90 -6.97 2.53
C GLU A 97 20.31 -8.06 1.53
N LYS A 98 19.54 -9.16 1.49
CA LYS A 98 19.69 -10.26 0.52
C LYS A 98 19.17 -9.93 -0.89
N ARG A 99 18.64 -8.72 -1.11
CA ARG A 99 18.09 -8.26 -2.39
C ARG A 99 16.99 -9.17 -2.95
N GLN A 100 16.19 -9.76 -2.05
CA GLN A 100 15.00 -10.55 -2.39
C GLN A 100 13.71 -9.72 -2.25
N PHE A 101 13.75 -8.65 -1.48
CA PHE A 101 12.61 -7.79 -1.20
C PHE A 101 13.01 -6.32 -1.31
N ALA A 102 12.11 -5.50 -1.86
CA ALA A 102 12.23 -4.04 -1.85
C ALA A 102 10.92 -3.40 -1.40
N PHE A 103 11.01 -2.35 -0.59
CA PHE A 103 9.87 -1.53 -0.18
C PHE A 103 9.92 -0.15 -0.85
N VAL A 104 8.77 0.25 -1.38
CA VAL A 104 8.52 1.56 -1.96
C VAL A 104 7.46 2.28 -1.13
N ASP A 105 7.86 3.38 -0.50
CA ASP A 105 7.01 4.21 0.35
C ASP A 105 6.27 5.25 -0.50
N GLY A 106 4.98 4.98 -0.75
CA GLY A 106 4.05 5.88 -1.42
C GLY A 106 3.23 6.74 -0.45
N LEU A 107 3.61 6.82 0.83
CA LEU A 107 2.85 7.54 1.86
C LEU A 107 3.62 8.74 2.41
N SER A 108 4.82 8.53 2.95
CA SER A 108 5.46 9.50 3.86
C SER A 108 5.85 10.82 3.20
N GLU A 109 6.32 10.77 1.95
CA GLU A 109 6.82 11.95 1.23
C GLU A 109 6.11 12.19 -0.11
N LEU A 110 4.99 11.48 -0.35
CA LEU A 110 4.27 11.52 -1.62
C LEU A 110 3.92 12.93 -2.07
N PHE A 111 3.44 13.79 -1.17
CA PHE A 111 3.09 15.18 -1.49
C PHE A 111 4.09 16.20 -0.95
N SER A 112 5.28 15.75 -0.55
CA SER A 112 6.34 16.66 -0.10
C SER A 112 7.14 17.17 -1.29
N ALA A 113 7.47 18.46 -1.28
CA ALA A 113 8.44 18.99 -2.25
C ALA A 113 9.77 18.24 -2.08
N PRO A 114 10.40 17.79 -3.18
CA PRO A 114 11.69 17.13 -3.09
C PRO A 114 12.65 18.10 -2.40
N SER A 115 13.22 17.67 -1.28
CA SER A 115 14.18 18.50 -0.55
C SER A 115 15.41 18.68 -1.42
N THR A 116 15.54 19.85 -2.04
CA THR A 116 16.81 20.28 -2.63
C THR A 116 17.81 20.40 -1.48
N SER A 117 18.74 19.46 -1.41
CA SER A 117 19.86 19.58 -0.48
C SER A 117 20.77 20.72 -0.93
N SER A 118 21.07 21.61 0.02
CA SER A 118 22.05 22.70 0.02
C SER A 118 21.77 23.98 -0.81
N GLN A 119 21.14 24.96 -0.17
CA GLN A 119 21.70 26.32 -0.17
C GLN A 119 21.99 26.72 1.27
N PRO A 120 23.22 27.14 1.63
CA PRO A 120 23.46 27.74 2.93
C PRO A 120 22.66 29.05 3.03
N ALA A 121 22.01 29.26 4.16
CA ALA A 121 21.29 30.50 4.45
C ALA A 121 22.19 31.71 4.16
N PRO A 122 21.70 32.77 3.49
CA PRO A 122 22.49 33.97 3.29
C PRO A 122 22.84 34.56 4.66
N THR A 123 24.14 34.63 4.94
CA THR A 123 24.70 35.28 6.11
C THR A 123 24.28 36.76 6.07
N PRO A 124 23.66 37.33 7.12
CA PRO A 124 23.37 38.76 7.12
C PRO A 124 24.68 39.54 7.12
N GLN A 125 24.98 40.19 6.00
CA GLN A 125 26.11 41.11 5.84
C GLN A 125 25.83 42.36 6.68
N LEU A 126 26.61 42.53 7.76
CA LEU A 126 26.69 43.75 8.55
C LEU A 126 27.36 44.85 7.73
N TYR A 127 26.60 45.84 7.28
CA TYR A 127 27.15 47.12 6.81
C TYR A 127 27.39 48.05 8.00
N PRO A 128 28.59 48.62 8.18
CA PRO A 128 28.81 49.69 9.14
C PRO A 128 28.48 51.04 8.47
N GLY A 129 27.37 51.66 8.87
CA GLY A 129 27.03 53.06 8.56
C GLY A 129 26.97 53.89 9.84
N PRO A 130 27.53 55.13 9.85
CA PRO A 130 27.80 55.86 11.09
C PRO A 130 26.55 56.52 11.69
N GLY A 131 26.62 56.71 13.01
CA GLY A 131 25.49 56.89 13.91
C GLY A 131 24.68 58.18 13.80
N ILE A 132 23.48 58.13 14.37
CA ILE A 132 22.84 59.21 15.13
C ILE A 132 22.11 58.58 16.33
N ALA A 133 22.35 59.14 17.52
CA ALA A 133 21.85 58.71 18.82
C ALA A 133 20.42 59.26 19.12
N PRO A 134 19.73 58.76 20.17
CA PRO A 134 18.28 58.77 20.30
C PRO A 134 17.73 59.99 21.04
N ARG A 135 16.43 60.29 20.88
CA ARG A 135 15.69 61.22 21.77
C ARG A 135 14.30 60.71 22.14
N THR A 136 13.95 61.03 23.38
CA THR A 136 12.88 60.55 24.26
C THR A 136 11.68 61.52 24.34
N THR A 137 10.63 61.11 25.07
CA THR A 137 9.53 61.90 25.72
C THR A 137 8.28 62.27 24.88
N LEU A 138 7.00 62.22 25.29
CA LEU A 138 6.25 61.97 26.56
C LEU A 138 4.72 61.68 26.24
N PRO A 139 3.87 61.26 27.22
CA PRO A 139 2.53 60.66 27.04
C PRO A 139 1.33 61.61 27.27
N ILE A 140 0.12 61.22 26.85
CA ILE A 140 -1.18 61.84 27.28
C ILE A 140 -2.25 60.76 27.59
N ARG A 141 -3.13 61.10 28.53
CA ARG A 141 -3.87 60.27 29.50
C ARG A 141 -5.41 60.34 29.31
N SER A 142 -6.07 59.17 29.27
CA SER A 142 -7.40 58.69 29.80
C SER A 142 -8.67 59.59 29.81
N GLN A 143 -9.91 59.17 29.45
CA GLN A 143 -10.90 58.24 30.11
C GLN A 143 -12.29 58.37 29.37
N PRO A 144 -13.43 57.68 29.71
CA PRO A 144 -13.70 56.42 30.45
C PRO A 144 -14.67 55.43 29.72
N ALA A 145 -14.83 54.22 30.30
CA ALA A 145 -15.59 53.06 29.79
C ALA A 145 -17.13 53.09 30.03
N PRO A 146 -17.89 52.10 29.51
CA PRO A 146 -18.32 50.99 30.39
C PRO A 146 -18.22 49.54 29.82
N ALA A 147 -18.07 48.62 30.80
CA ALA A 147 -18.14 47.14 30.88
C ALA A 147 -18.51 46.28 29.64
N ARG A 148 -17.63 45.39 29.15
CA ARG A 148 -17.32 43.98 29.54
C ARG A 148 -18.32 42.89 29.09
N SER A 149 -17.93 42.13 28.07
CA SER A 149 -18.15 40.68 27.97
C SER A 149 -16.83 39.98 27.57
N ARG A 150 -16.53 38.87 28.24
CA ARG A 150 -15.24 38.16 28.29
C ARG A 150 -14.77 37.64 26.92
N GLN A 151 -13.55 37.99 26.52
CA GLN A 151 -12.75 37.26 25.54
C GLN A 151 -11.55 36.58 26.24
N PRO A 152 -11.11 35.37 25.82
CA PRO A 152 -9.94 34.72 26.39
C PRO A 152 -8.64 35.38 25.92
N VAL A 153 -7.67 35.42 26.84
CA VAL A 153 -6.38 36.10 26.76
C VAL A 153 -5.38 35.34 25.86
N PRO A 154 -4.59 36.01 25.00
CA PRO A 154 -3.40 35.40 24.40
C PRO A 154 -2.22 35.51 25.37
N ALA A 155 -1.61 34.37 25.70
CA ALA A 155 -0.34 34.33 26.45
C ALA A 155 0.84 34.36 25.47
N SER A 156 1.75 35.31 25.65
CA SER A 156 3.02 35.38 24.93
C SER A 156 4.14 34.64 25.67
N THR A 157 4.78 33.73 24.95
CA THR A 157 6.23 33.43 24.93
C THR A 157 6.96 33.17 26.25
N GLY A 158 7.15 31.88 26.53
CA GLY A 158 8.33 31.34 27.20
C GLY A 158 8.98 30.30 26.27
N SER A 159 10.26 30.46 26.00
CA SER A 159 11.12 29.64 25.16
C SER A 159 11.20 28.18 25.61
N ASP A 160 10.94 27.24 24.70
CA ASP A 160 11.90 26.20 24.36
C ASP A 160 11.51 25.55 23.03
N GLY A 161 12.46 25.60 22.10
CA GLY A 161 12.30 25.10 20.75
C GLY A 161 12.29 23.58 20.72
N ALA A 162 11.16 23.02 20.32
CA ALA A 162 11.12 21.71 19.70
C ALA A 162 10.05 21.74 18.61
N SER A 163 10.44 22.19 17.41
CA SER A 163 9.73 21.78 16.20
C SER A 163 9.54 20.26 16.25
N PRO A 164 8.39 19.68 15.87
CA PRO A 164 8.29 18.24 15.73
C PRO A 164 9.28 17.86 14.65
N ARG A 165 10.44 17.36 15.08
CA ARG A 165 11.50 16.86 14.23
C ARG A 165 10.85 15.78 13.40
N ALA A 166 10.62 16.07 12.12
CA ALA A 166 10.29 15.07 11.12
C ALA A 166 11.29 13.95 11.35
N VAL A 167 10.81 12.81 11.85
CA VAL A 167 11.64 11.64 12.07
C VAL A 167 12.06 11.24 10.67
N ARG A 168 13.25 11.67 10.25
CA ARG A 168 13.89 11.24 9.02
C ARG A 168 14.19 9.75 9.20
N GLN A 169 13.19 8.92 8.96
CA GLN A 169 13.34 7.48 8.86
C GLN A 169 14.06 7.18 7.54
N SER A 170 15.35 7.53 7.46
CA SER A 170 16.22 7.15 6.34
C SER A 170 16.44 5.64 6.39
N GLY A 171 15.40 4.88 6.05
CA GLY A 171 15.44 3.44 5.87
C GLY A 171 15.93 3.06 4.46
N PRO A 172 16.17 1.77 4.20
CA PRO A 172 16.63 1.25 2.90
C PRO A 172 15.54 1.25 1.80
N MET A 173 14.62 2.22 1.83
CA MET A 173 13.40 2.23 1.02
C MET A 173 13.36 3.42 0.07
N LYS A 174 12.88 3.19 -1.15
CA LYS A 174 12.60 4.26 -2.12
C LYS A 174 11.33 4.98 -1.68
N ARG A 175 11.38 6.30 -1.58
CA ARG A 175 10.20 7.14 -1.33
C ARG A 175 9.73 7.76 -2.64
N LEU A 176 8.43 7.68 -2.88
CA LEU A 176 7.81 8.27 -4.06
C LEU A 176 7.51 9.74 -3.81
N HIS A 177 7.58 10.53 -4.88
CA HIS A 177 7.19 11.93 -4.89
C HIS A 177 6.23 12.19 -6.04
N PHE A 178 5.03 12.66 -5.70
CA PHE A 178 4.03 13.11 -6.65
C PHE A 178 4.25 14.60 -6.94
N ALA A 179 4.74 14.89 -8.15
CA ALA A 179 4.88 16.26 -8.64
C ALA A 179 4.18 16.42 -9.99
N GLY A 180 3.45 17.53 -10.15
CA GLY A 180 2.74 17.84 -11.39
C GLY A 180 1.26 17.44 -11.40
N SER A 181 0.79 17.04 -12.58
CA SER A 181 -0.61 16.67 -12.85
C SER A 181 -0.68 15.71 -14.05
N GLY A 182 -1.72 14.88 -14.06
CA GLY A 182 -2.07 13.98 -15.14
C GLY A 182 -1.08 12.83 -15.31
N LEU A 183 -1.05 12.29 -16.53
CA LEU A 183 -0.22 11.15 -16.92
C LEU A 183 1.28 11.38 -16.64
N ALA A 184 1.81 12.58 -16.89
CA ALA A 184 3.23 12.86 -16.65
C ALA A 184 3.66 12.66 -15.18
N ALA A 185 2.76 12.92 -14.23
CA ALA A 185 3.03 12.66 -12.82
C ALA A 185 3.01 11.16 -12.51
N LEU A 186 2.07 10.41 -13.11
CA LEU A 186 2.00 8.95 -12.99
C LEU A 186 3.20 8.27 -13.67
N ASP A 187 3.62 8.73 -14.85
CA ASP A 187 4.81 8.26 -15.57
C ASP A 187 6.08 8.40 -14.72
N THR A 188 6.16 9.48 -13.94
CA THR A 188 7.30 9.71 -13.05
C THR A 188 7.32 8.66 -11.93
N ILE A 189 6.17 8.43 -11.28
CA ILE A 189 6.04 7.38 -10.25
C ILE A 189 6.29 5.98 -10.85
N GLU A 190 5.76 5.71 -12.04
CA GLU A 190 5.97 4.45 -12.76
C GLU A 190 7.45 4.20 -13.03
N LYS A 191 8.18 5.21 -13.50
CA LYS A 191 9.63 5.14 -13.71
C LYS A 191 10.38 4.86 -12.42
N GLU A 192 10.00 5.51 -11.31
CA GLU A 192 10.62 5.27 -10.02
C GLU A 192 10.40 3.84 -9.51
N ILE A 193 9.20 3.29 -9.65
CA ILE A 193 8.90 1.90 -9.26
C ILE A 193 9.62 0.92 -10.20
N THR A 194 9.60 1.17 -11.50
CA THR A 194 10.27 0.33 -12.51
C THR A 194 11.78 0.32 -12.36
N MET A 195 12.36 1.43 -11.91
CA MET A 195 13.77 1.51 -11.54
C MET A 195 14.08 0.57 -10.37
N VAL A 196 13.28 0.59 -9.30
CA VAL A 196 13.44 -0.34 -8.17
C VAL A 196 13.29 -1.80 -8.60
N ILE A 197 12.30 -2.09 -9.46
CA ILE A 197 12.12 -3.43 -10.06
C ILE A 197 13.40 -3.83 -10.82
N SER A 198 13.95 -2.95 -11.66
CA SER A 198 15.13 -3.24 -12.49
C SER A 198 16.39 -3.42 -11.65
N GLU A 199 16.61 -2.56 -10.65
CA GLU A 199 17.71 -2.70 -9.68
C GLU A 199 17.60 -4.03 -8.94
N LEU A 200 16.40 -4.39 -8.49
CA LEU A 200 16.17 -5.66 -7.82
C LEU A 200 16.46 -6.83 -8.75
N LYS A 201 16.09 -6.79 -10.04
CA LYS A 201 16.45 -7.83 -11.05
C LYS A 201 17.95 -7.95 -11.26
N ALA A 202 18.62 -6.83 -11.55
CA ALA A 202 20.05 -6.78 -11.88
C ALA A 202 20.96 -7.23 -10.72
N SER A 203 20.44 -7.20 -9.50
CA SER A 203 21.21 -7.47 -8.30
C SER A 203 21.42 -8.95 -7.93
N GLY A 204 20.85 -9.87 -8.72
CA GLY A 204 21.05 -11.30 -8.57
C GLY A 204 22.34 -11.74 -9.22
N LEU A 205 23.40 -11.90 -8.42
CA LEU A 205 24.65 -12.49 -8.85
C LEU A 205 24.51 -14.02 -8.94
N GLU A 206 25.00 -14.56 -10.06
CA GLU A 206 25.44 -15.94 -10.28
C GLU A 206 24.36 -16.97 -10.75
N GLU A 207 24.45 -17.27 -12.06
CA GLU A 207 24.04 -18.48 -12.80
C GLU A 207 22.57 -18.67 -13.29
N ASP A 208 21.56 -17.98 -12.74
CA ASP A 208 20.15 -18.08 -13.19
C ASP A 208 19.52 -16.72 -13.61
N GLU A 209 20.23 -15.92 -14.42
CA GLU A 209 19.85 -14.54 -14.77
C GLU A 209 18.50 -14.38 -15.50
N ASP A 210 17.97 -15.43 -16.14
CA ASP A 210 16.75 -15.33 -16.96
C ASP A 210 15.42 -15.65 -16.23
N ASP A 211 15.45 -16.10 -14.97
CA ASP A 211 14.25 -16.73 -14.35
C ASP A 211 13.81 -16.15 -12.99
N SER A 212 14.44 -15.08 -12.51
CA SER A 212 14.03 -14.42 -11.26
C SER A 212 12.74 -13.61 -11.43
N GLU A 213 11.60 -14.28 -11.25
CA GLU A 213 10.28 -13.68 -11.30
C GLU A 213 10.08 -12.62 -10.20
N ILE A 214 9.66 -11.42 -10.61
CA ILE A 214 9.26 -10.36 -9.68
C ILE A 214 7.74 -10.39 -9.47
N LEU A 215 7.35 -10.52 -8.21
CA LEU A 215 6.00 -10.25 -7.76
C LEU A 215 5.90 -8.78 -7.32
N LEU A 216 5.04 -8.02 -7.99
CA LEU A 216 4.71 -6.66 -7.60
C LEU A 216 3.46 -6.68 -6.72
N VAL A 217 3.56 -6.08 -5.53
CA VAL A 217 2.42 -5.87 -4.63
C VAL A 217 2.18 -4.38 -4.51
N ILE A 218 0.97 -3.93 -4.83
CA ILE A 218 0.56 -2.52 -4.76
C ILE A 218 -0.55 -2.41 -3.72
N ASP A 219 -0.23 -1.79 -2.60
CA ASP A 219 -1.15 -1.62 -1.48
C ASP A 219 -1.87 -0.26 -1.54
N GLN A 220 -3.18 -0.33 -1.77
CA GLN A 220 -4.15 0.77 -1.81
C GLN A 220 -3.78 1.94 -2.74
N PRO A 221 -3.52 1.70 -4.04
CA PRO A 221 -3.26 2.77 -5.00
C PRO A 221 -4.45 3.71 -5.20
N ASP A 222 -5.66 3.28 -4.82
CA ASP A 222 -6.88 4.11 -4.79
C ASP A 222 -6.76 5.33 -3.87
N PHE A 223 -5.83 5.34 -2.92
CA PHE A 223 -5.48 6.56 -2.18
C PHE A 223 -4.99 7.68 -3.10
N LEU A 224 -4.19 7.35 -4.13
CA LEU A 224 -3.68 8.35 -5.08
C LEU A 224 -4.83 8.98 -5.86
N LEU A 225 -5.79 8.16 -6.29
CA LEU A 225 -7.02 8.62 -6.95
C LEU A 225 -7.82 9.56 -6.03
N ALA A 226 -7.96 9.21 -4.75
CA ALA A 226 -8.68 10.03 -3.78
C ALA A 226 -7.96 11.35 -3.44
N ALA A 227 -6.63 11.33 -3.34
CA ALA A 227 -5.83 12.49 -2.93
C ALA A 227 -5.60 13.50 -4.07
N THR A 228 -5.64 13.06 -5.33
CA THR A 228 -5.35 13.90 -6.50
C THR A 228 -6.62 14.20 -7.31
N GLY A 229 -7.38 13.15 -7.62
CA GLY A 229 -8.66 13.20 -8.32
C GLY A 229 -8.65 13.96 -9.64
N PRO A 230 -9.84 14.34 -10.15
CA PRO A 230 -9.98 15.10 -11.39
C PRO A 230 -9.24 16.45 -11.36
N SER A 231 -9.07 17.05 -10.17
CA SER A 231 -8.38 18.33 -10.00
C SER A 231 -6.91 18.31 -10.44
N LYS A 232 -6.30 17.13 -10.40
CA LYS A 232 -4.94 16.86 -10.88
C LYS A 232 -4.91 16.03 -12.15
N GLY A 233 -6.05 15.83 -12.81
CA GLY A 233 -6.15 15.06 -14.05
C GLY A 233 -5.90 13.57 -13.87
N ILE A 234 -6.17 13.01 -12.69
CA ILE A 234 -6.02 11.58 -12.42
C ILE A 234 -7.42 11.01 -12.18
N GLY A 235 -7.90 10.24 -13.15
CA GLY A 235 -9.16 9.51 -13.09
C GLY A 235 -8.95 7.99 -13.11
N ALA A 236 -10.05 7.27 -13.28
CA ALA A 236 -10.05 5.81 -13.33
C ALA A 236 -9.24 5.25 -14.49
N THR A 237 -9.31 5.89 -15.65
CA THR A 237 -8.62 5.47 -16.88
C THR A 237 -7.11 5.60 -16.70
N GLU A 238 -6.65 6.77 -16.26
CA GLU A 238 -5.23 7.05 -16.05
C GLU A 238 -4.63 6.11 -15.00
N MET A 239 -5.36 5.86 -13.90
CA MET A 239 -4.94 4.87 -12.89
C MET A 239 -4.89 3.46 -13.46
N GLY A 240 -5.85 3.07 -14.30
CA GLY A 240 -5.87 1.77 -14.96
C GLY A 240 -4.69 1.57 -15.94
N GLU A 241 -4.37 2.60 -16.72
CA GLU A 241 -3.20 2.62 -17.62
C GLU A 241 -1.90 2.53 -16.82
N TRP A 242 -1.77 3.29 -15.74
CA TRP A 242 -0.61 3.24 -14.86
C TRP A 242 -0.36 1.86 -14.25
N ILE A 243 -1.41 1.19 -13.73
CA ILE A 243 -1.27 -0.20 -13.24
C ILE A 243 -0.90 -1.16 -14.39
N MET A 244 -1.36 -0.90 -15.62
CA MET A 244 -0.93 -1.68 -16.79
C MET A 244 0.55 -1.52 -17.10
N GLY A 245 1.07 -0.29 -17.07
CA GLY A 245 2.50 -0.03 -17.27
C GLY A 245 3.35 -0.79 -16.26
N LEU A 246 2.97 -0.72 -14.97
CA LEU A 246 3.64 -1.47 -13.90
C LEU A 246 3.58 -2.99 -14.09
N GLN A 247 2.46 -3.53 -14.59
CA GLN A 247 2.33 -4.96 -14.89
C GLN A 247 3.29 -5.45 -15.96
N GLN A 248 3.69 -4.60 -16.91
CA GLN A 248 4.65 -4.97 -17.94
C GLN A 248 6.07 -5.17 -17.38
N ALA A 249 6.38 -4.53 -16.25
CA ALA A 249 7.69 -4.64 -15.59
C ALA A 249 7.80 -5.85 -14.64
N ALA A 250 6.67 -6.45 -14.22
CA ALA A 250 6.59 -7.51 -13.23
C ALA A 250 6.07 -8.84 -13.81
N SER A 251 6.44 -9.97 -13.19
CA SER A 251 5.92 -11.29 -13.57
C SER A 251 4.47 -11.46 -13.13
N ALA A 252 4.11 -11.00 -11.94
CA ALA A 252 2.72 -10.98 -11.49
C ALA A 252 2.47 -9.74 -10.63
N THR A 253 1.23 -9.26 -10.62
CA THR A 253 0.83 -8.09 -9.83
C THR A 253 -0.34 -8.41 -8.91
N ILE A 254 -0.23 -7.98 -7.66
CA ILE A 254 -1.30 -8.04 -6.67
C ILE A 254 -1.62 -6.60 -6.29
N ALA A 255 -2.88 -6.18 -6.44
CA ALA A 255 -3.32 -4.86 -6.02
C ALA A 255 -4.39 -4.98 -4.93
N THR A 256 -4.26 -4.24 -3.84
CA THR A 256 -5.33 -4.08 -2.85
C THR A 256 -6.11 -2.81 -3.16
N ILE A 257 -7.44 -2.87 -3.16
CA ILE A 257 -8.31 -1.69 -3.33
C ILE A 257 -9.40 -1.66 -2.26
N SER A 258 -9.84 -0.46 -1.90
CA SER A 258 -10.97 -0.27 -1.01
C SER A 258 -12.29 -0.53 -1.75
N ALA A 259 -13.22 -1.23 -1.11
CA ALA A 259 -14.50 -1.64 -1.68
C ALA A 259 -15.68 -1.28 -0.78
N ASP A 260 -15.52 -0.25 0.06
CA ASP A 260 -16.57 0.23 0.95
C ASP A 260 -17.82 0.65 0.15
N SER A 261 -18.99 0.45 0.74
CA SER A 261 -20.28 0.64 0.07
C SER A 261 -20.41 1.95 -0.73
N PRO A 262 -20.07 3.15 -0.19
CA PRO A 262 -20.17 4.39 -0.96
C PRO A 262 -19.17 4.46 -2.14
N LEU A 263 -18.07 3.72 -2.09
CA LEU A 263 -17.02 3.77 -3.11
C LEU A 263 -17.29 2.83 -4.30
N ILE A 264 -18.16 1.83 -4.13
CA ILE A 264 -18.46 0.82 -5.15
C ILE A 264 -19.90 0.89 -5.63
N HIS A 265 -20.85 1.20 -4.75
CA HIS A 265 -22.23 1.39 -5.14
C HIS A 265 -22.41 2.83 -5.59
N ASN A 266 -22.60 3.02 -6.89
CA ASN A 266 -23.13 4.27 -7.43
C ASN A 266 -24.40 4.60 -6.65
N ALA A 267 -24.32 5.61 -5.77
CA ALA A 267 -25.36 6.04 -4.86
C ALA A 267 -26.64 6.41 -5.64
N SER A 268 -27.50 5.43 -5.90
CA SER A 268 -28.77 5.63 -6.60
C SER A 268 -29.93 4.76 -6.09
N THR A 269 -29.74 3.90 -5.09
CA THR A 269 -30.82 2.93 -4.73
C THR A 269 -31.69 3.33 -3.54
N PHE A 270 -31.27 4.26 -2.67
CA PHE A 270 -32.04 4.55 -1.44
C PHE A 270 -32.18 6.02 -1.04
N VAL A 271 -31.41 6.95 -1.61
CA VAL A 271 -31.46 8.39 -1.29
C VAL A 271 -31.19 9.20 -2.56
N HIS A 272 -31.93 10.28 -2.81
CA HIS A 272 -31.77 11.20 -3.94
C HIS A 272 -30.44 12.00 -3.94
N GLN A 273 -29.34 11.40 -3.49
CA GLN A 273 -28.04 12.05 -3.41
C GLN A 273 -27.26 11.75 -4.67
N ALA A 274 -26.86 12.80 -5.40
CA ALA A 274 -26.02 12.65 -6.58
C ALA A 274 -24.67 12.03 -6.18
N THR A 275 -24.24 11.02 -6.94
CA THR A 275 -22.91 10.41 -6.81
C THR A 275 -21.83 11.46 -6.93
N THR A 276 -20.87 11.45 -6.01
CA THR A 276 -19.75 12.37 -6.10
C THR A 276 -18.80 11.97 -7.24
N PRO A 277 -18.00 12.91 -7.77
CA PRO A 277 -16.98 12.58 -8.77
C PRO A 277 -15.97 11.55 -8.27
N LEU A 278 -15.64 11.58 -6.97
CA LEU A 278 -14.73 10.63 -6.34
C LEU A 278 -15.34 9.23 -6.30
N GLU A 279 -16.60 9.10 -5.87
CA GLU A 279 -17.32 7.82 -5.86
C GLU A 279 -17.40 7.23 -7.27
N THR A 280 -17.74 8.06 -8.26
CA THR A 280 -17.84 7.65 -9.66
C THR A 280 -16.48 7.18 -10.20
N ALA A 281 -15.41 7.93 -9.93
CA ALA A 281 -14.06 7.58 -10.38
C ALA A 281 -13.53 6.32 -9.68
N HIS A 282 -13.75 6.20 -8.37
CA HIS A 282 -13.34 5.02 -7.61
C HIS A 282 -14.07 3.77 -8.08
N ALA A 283 -15.39 3.84 -8.23
CA ALA A 283 -16.19 2.72 -8.73
C ALA A 283 -15.73 2.30 -10.13
N ALA A 284 -15.51 3.26 -11.03
CA ALA A 284 -14.98 2.99 -12.37
C ALA A 284 -13.60 2.34 -12.34
N PHE A 285 -12.70 2.80 -11.46
CA PHE A 285 -11.37 2.21 -11.30
C PHE A 285 -11.45 0.78 -10.75
N ALA A 286 -12.21 0.56 -9.68
CA ALA A 286 -12.38 -0.74 -9.04
C ALA A 286 -12.99 -1.78 -10.00
N VAL A 287 -14.04 -1.40 -10.74
CA VAL A 287 -14.69 -2.26 -11.75
C VAL A 287 -13.73 -2.54 -12.91
N GLY A 288 -13.00 -1.53 -13.40
CA GLY A 288 -11.99 -1.71 -14.44
C GLY A 288 -10.88 -2.68 -14.02
N MET A 289 -10.40 -2.58 -12.78
CA MET A 289 -9.43 -3.49 -12.20
C MET A 289 -9.99 -4.91 -12.06
N ALA A 290 -11.24 -5.07 -11.63
CA ALA A 290 -11.90 -6.37 -11.51
C ALA A 290 -12.06 -7.06 -12.89
N HIS A 291 -12.40 -6.30 -13.93
CA HIS A 291 -12.48 -6.81 -15.29
C HIS A 291 -11.12 -7.27 -15.82
N ARG A 292 -10.02 -6.63 -15.40
CA ARG A 292 -8.66 -7.00 -15.83
C ARG A 292 -8.01 -8.05 -14.95
N ALA A 293 -8.53 -8.30 -13.76
CA ALA A 293 -8.01 -9.31 -12.87
C ALA A 293 -8.26 -10.72 -13.43
N SER A 294 -7.30 -11.62 -13.23
CA SER A 294 -7.54 -13.06 -13.41
C SER A 294 -8.22 -13.64 -12.17
N MET A 295 -7.89 -13.12 -10.99
CA MET A 295 -8.42 -13.56 -9.71
C MET A 295 -8.85 -12.36 -8.87
N ILE A 296 -10.01 -12.47 -8.24
CA ILE A 296 -10.54 -11.49 -7.29
C ILE A 296 -10.66 -12.16 -5.94
N MET A 297 -10.02 -11.57 -4.92
CA MET A 297 -10.14 -11.95 -3.52
C MET A 297 -10.90 -10.86 -2.78
N GLN A 298 -12.15 -11.14 -2.41
CA GLN A 298 -13.04 -10.18 -1.76
C GLN A 298 -13.18 -10.48 -0.27
N LEU A 299 -12.84 -9.50 0.56
CA LEU A 299 -12.99 -9.54 2.01
C LEU A 299 -14.26 -8.79 2.42
N ARG A 300 -15.12 -9.46 3.18
CA ARG A 300 -16.39 -8.91 3.69
C ARG A 300 -16.52 -9.17 5.18
N ASN A 301 -17.29 -8.31 5.84
CA ASN A 301 -17.78 -8.59 7.18
C ASN A 301 -18.76 -9.78 7.14
N LEU A 302 -18.97 -10.38 8.30
CA LEU A 302 -20.07 -11.32 8.48
C LEU A 302 -21.41 -10.60 8.38
N GLU A 303 -22.33 -11.15 7.59
CA GLU A 303 -23.70 -10.64 7.45
C GLU A 303 -24.48 -10.70 8.77
N THR A 304 -24.13 -11.64 9.65
CA THR A 304 -24.74 -11.82 10.98
C THR A 304 -24.20 -10.87 12.05
N GLY A 305 -23.22 -10.02 11.71
CA GLY A 305 -22.53 -9.14 12.65
C GLY A 305 -21.26 -9.77 13.26
N ALA A 306 -20.66 -9.07 14.22
CA ALA A 306 -19.37 -9.45 14.78
C ALA A 306 -19.43 -10.78 15.55
N ALA A 307 -18.43 -11.65 15.33
CA ALA A 307 -18.24 -12.89 16.07
C ALA A 307 -16.88 -12.90 16.77
N ARG A 308 -16.77 -13.63 17.89
CA ARG A 308 -15.53 -13.69 18.68
C ARG A 308 -14.39 -14.40 17.94
N ASP A 309 -14.73 -15.46 17.21
CA ASP A 309 -13.77 -16.39 16.62
C ASP A 309 -13.79 -16.36 15.08
N VAL A 310 -14.46 -15.37 14.50
CA VAL A 310 -14.54 -15.17 13.05
C VAL A 310 -14.46 -13.67 12.76
N SER A 311 -13.45 -13.27 11.97
CA SER A 311 -13.24 -11.88 11.58
C SER A 311 -14.07 -11.49 10.37
N GLY A 312 -14.29 -12.42 9.44
CA GLY A 312 -15.06 -12.14 8.24
C GLY A 312 -15.12 -13.29 7.26
N VAL A 313 -15.54 -12.96 6.04
CA VAL A 313 -15.65 -13.87 4.89
C VAL A 313 -14.63 -13.45 3.84
N LEU A 314 -13.90 -14.43 3.30
CA LEU A 314 -13.07 -14.27 2.12
C LEU A 314 -13.72 -15.07 0.99
N ARG A 315 -14.02 -14.40 -0.11
CA ARG A 315 -14.45 -15.02 -1.37
C ARG A 315 -13.34 -14.91 -2.40
N VAL A 316 -12.97 -16.02 -3.00
CA VAL A 316 -12.05 -16.09 -4.14
C VAL A 316 -12.86 -16.44 -5.38
N SER A 317 -12.82 -15.59 -6.40
CA SER A 317 -13.57 -15.77 -7.66
C SER A 317 -12.71 -15.43 -8.88
N LYS A 318 -13.11 -15.96 -10.04
CA LYS A 318 -12.50 -15.67 -11.33
C LYS A 318 -12.78 -14.22 -11.69
N GLY A 319 -11.75 -13.49 -12.12
CA GLY A 319 -11.89 -12.12 -12.60
C GLY A 319 -12.24 -12.06 -14.08
N GLY A 320 -12.43 -10.85 -14.63
CA GLY A 320 -12.88 -10.69 -16.02
C GLY A 320 -11.84 -11.10 -17.09
N ALA A 321 -10.56 -11.16 -16.72
CA ALA A 321 -9.49 -11.62 -17.59
C ALA A 321 -9.16 -13.12 -17.41
N TRP A 322 -9.91 -13.82 -16.55
CA TRP A 322 -9.76 -15.25 -16.37
C TRP A 322 -10.02 -16.00 -17.69
N GLY A 323 -9.16 -16.98 -18.03
CA GLY A 323 -9.29 -17.79 -19.25
C GLY A 323 -8.87 -17.12 -20.55
N GLN A 324 -8.50 -15.84 -20.56
CA GLN A 324 -8.05 -15.16 -21.80
C GLN A 324 -6.69 -15.65 -22.32
N LYS A 325 -5.91 -16.37 -21.49
CA LYS A 325 -4.59 -16.93 -21.84
C LYS A 325 -4.55 -18.45 -21.95
N GLU A 326 -5.63 -19.14 -21.64
CA GLU A 326 -5.60 -20.57 -21.30
C GLU A 326 -6.35 -21.42 -22.34
N SER A 327 -5.78 -21.46 -23.55
CA SER A 327 -6.11 -22.47 -24.57
C SER A 327 -4.98 -23.47 -24.82
N ALA A 328 -3.92 -23.50 -23.99
CA ALA A 328 -2.68 -24.22 -24.33
C ALA A 328 -2.08 -25.14 -23.25
N SER A 329 -2.49 -25.08 -21.98
CA SER A 329 -1.96 -26.00 -20.96
C SER A 329 -3.03 -26.32 -19.93
N GLY A 330 -3.48 -27.59 -19.90
CA GLY A 330 -4.48 -28.11 -18.97
C GLY A 330 -3.98 -28.20 -17.53
N ALA A 331 -3.53 -27.07 -16.96
CA ALA A 331 -3.24 -26.94 -15.54
C ALA A 331 -4.58 -26.90 -14.79
N GLU A 332 -4.70 -27.73 -13.76
CA GLU A 332 -5.89 -27.83 -12.89
C GLU A 332 -6.37 -26.43 -12.48
N SER A 333 -7.50 -26.01 -13.05
CA SER A 333 -8.07 -24.71 -12.77
C SER A 333 -8.57 -24.69 -11.33
N TRP A 334 -7.99 -23.84 -10.49
CA TRP A 334 -8.48 -23.65 -9.12
C TRP A 334 -9.99 -23.32 -9.11
N GLU A 335 -10.66 -23.72 -8.03
CA GLU A 335 -12.10 -23.51 -7.88
C GLU A 335 -12.40 -22.23 -7.10
N GLU A 336 -13.46 -21.54 -7.51
CA GLU A 336 -13.99 -20.44 -6.73
C GLU A 336 -14.41 -20.94 -5.35
N LYS A 337 -14.11 -20.17 -4.32
CA LYS A 337 -14.34 -20.61 -2.95
C LYS A 337 -14.75 -19.46 -2.07
N GLU A 338 -15.63 -19.75 -1.12
CA GLU A 338 -15.95 -18.86 -0.03
C GLU A 338 -15.59 -19.53 1.29
N VAL A 339 -14.80 -18.82 2.10
CA VAL A 339 -14.26 -19.30 3.36
C VAL A 339 -14.45 -18.25 4.44
N LEU A 340 -14.53 -18.71 5.67
CA LEU A 340 -14.46 -17.86 6.83
C LEU A 340 -13.00 -17.69 7.23
N TYR A 341 -12.66 -16.53 7.80
CA TYR A 341 -11.32 -16.29 8.31
C TYR A 341 -11.35 -15.64 9.68
N PHE A 342 -10.30 -15.89 10.45
CA PHE A 342 -10.08 -15.29 11.76
C PHE A 342 -8.65 -14.79 11.88
N VAL A 343 -8.49 -13.48 12.10
CA VAL A 343 -7.20 -12.83 12.32
C VAL A 343 -7.00 -12.60 13.81
N GLN A 344 -5.93 -13.18 14.34
CA GLN A 344 -5.53 -13.06 15.73
C GLN A 344 -4.71 -11.79 15.96
N ARG A 345 -4.61 -11.38 17.23
CA ARG A 345 -3.85 -10.17 17.63
C ARG A 345 -2.35 -10.30 17.40
N ASP A 346 -1.83 -11.53 17.34
CA ASP A 346 -0.43 -11.82 17.06
C ASP A 346 -0.10 -11.83 15.55
N GLY A 347 -1.10 -11.59 14.68
CA GLY A 347 -0.95 -11.64 13.23
C GLY A 347 -1.17 -13.03 12.62
N GLY A 348 -1.44 -14.05 13.45
CA GLY A 348 -1.93 -15.34 12.96
C GLY A 348 -3.24 -15.19 12.21
N ALA A 349 -3.43 -15.92 11.11
CA ALA A 349 -4.72 -16.01 10.42
C ALA A 349 -5.11 -17.47 10.23
N ASN A 350 -6.36 -17.81 10.56
CA ASN A 350 -6.96 -19.11 10.30
C ASN A 350 -8.03 -18.95 9.22
N VAL A 351 -8.18 -19.96 8.36
CA VAL A 351 -9.16 -19.99 7.29
C VAL A 351 -9.85 -21.36 7.31
N PHE A 352 -11.17 -21.36 7.28
CA PHE A 352 -11.99 -22.56 7.46
C PHE A 352 -13.19 -22.55 6.50
N GLY A 353 -13.63 -23.74 6.09
CA GLY A 353 -14.83 -23.90 5.27
C GLY A 353 -16.10 -23.50 6.04
N ARG A 354 -17.17 -23.14 5.32
CA ARG A 354 -18.48 -22.98 5.95
C ARG A 354 -19.02 -24.37 6.32
N GLY A 355 -19.20 -24.63 7.62
CA GLY A 355 -19.78 -25.88 8.12
C GLY A 355 -18.77 -26.97 8.51
N GLU A 356 -17.47 -26.63 8.57
CA GLU A 356 -16.39 -27.49 9.10
C GLU A 356 -16.01 -27.15 10.54
#